data_AF-A0A0F8VNR4-F1
#
_entry.id   AF-A0A0F8VNR4-F1
#
_cell.length_a   1.000
_cell.length_b   1.000
_cell.length_c   1.000
_cell.angle_alpha   90.00
_cell.angle_beta   90.00
_cell.angle_gamma   90.00
#
_symmetry.space_group_name_H-M   'P 1'
#
loop_
_entity.id
_entity.type
_entity.pdbx_description
1 polymer ?
#
loop_
_entity_poly.entity_id
_entity_poly.type
_entity_poly.pdbx_seq_one_letter_code
_entity_poly.pdbx_strand_id
1 'polypeptide(L)' 'MPKKIKLGKNEKRILQKLKKHKKLRSKKIFPNRKTPSNSFKSLEKKGLIKWEGGVSRKKGEGNLGYLWSVTPKGRKQKKL' A
#
# COMPACT_ATOMS: atom_id res chain seq x y z
N MET A 1 0.19 24.65 -10.37
CA MET A 1 -0.82 23.77 -9.71
C MET A 1 -0.21 22.40 -9.45
N PRO A 2 -0.43 21.75 -8.28
CA PRO A 2 0.08 20.41 -8.04
C PRO A 2 -0.56 19.41 -9.01
N LYS A 3 0.27 18.74 -9.82
CA LYS A 3 -0.17 17.76 -10.83
C LYS A 3 -0.90 16.60 -10.11
N LYS A 4 -2.21 16.46 -10.35
CA LYS A 4 -3.03 15.40 -9.77
C LYS A 4 -2.50 14.04 -10.25
N ILE A 5 -2.05 13.19 -9.32
CA ILE A 5 -1.59 11.84 -9.63
C ILE A 5 -2.81 10.97 -9.93
N LYS A 6 -2.93 10.48 -11.17
CA LYS A 6 -3.99 9.52 -11.56
C LYS A 6 -3.73 8.17 -10.85
N LEU A 7 -4.75 7.68 -10.14
CA LEU A 7 -4.72 6.41 -9.43
C LEU A 7 -5.78 5.44 -9.99
N GLY A 8 -5.38 4.21 -10.27
CA GLY A 8 -6.29 3.12 -10.65
C GLY A 8 -7.14 2.62 -9.47
N LYS A 9 -8.14 1.76 -9.75
CA LYS A 9 -9.07 1.22 -8.72
C LYS A 9 -8.32 0.55 -7.55
N ASN A 10 -7.35 -0.33 -7.84
CA ASN A 10 -6.57 -1.02 -6.82
C ASN A 10 -5.63 -0.08 -6.05
N GLU A 11 -4.99 0.87 -6.74
CA GLU A 11 -4.12 1.86 -6.11
C GLU A 11 -4.90 2.76 -5.13
N LYS A 12 -6.10 3.21 -5.52
CA LYS A 12 -7.00 3.97 -4.64
C LYS A 12 -7.34 3.16 -3.38
N ARG A 13 -7.71 1.89 -3.54
CA ARG A 13 -8.04 0.98 -2.43
C ARG A 13 -6.85 0.76 -1.48
N ILE A 14 -5.66 0.53 -2.01
CA ILE A 14 -4.42 0.37 -1.23
C ILE A 14 -4.14 1.64 -0.43
N LEU A 15 -4.13 2.79 -1.09
CA LEU A 15 -3.83 4.07 -0.45
C LEU A 15 -4.86 4.40 0.64
N GLN A 16 -6.14 4.14 0.41
CA GLN A 16 -7.20 4.37 1.40
C GLN A 16 -7.03 3.48 2.65
N LYS A 17 -6.74 2.19 2.46
CA LYS A 17 -6.47 1.27 3.57
C LYS A 17 -5.21 1.69 4.35
N LEU A 18 -4.14 2.06 3.66
CA LEU A 18 -2.90 2.50 4.30
C LEU A 18 -3.06 3.84 5.02
N LYS A 19 -3.91 4.76 4.53
CA LYS A 19 -4.27 5.98 5.26
C LYS A 19 -4.97 5.68 6.58
N LYS A 20 -5.92 4.74 6.58
CA LYS A 20 -6.65 4.35 7.81
C LYS A 20 -5.75 3.70 8.84
N HIS A 21 -4.85 2.81 8.41
CA HIS A 21 -4.04 1.99 9.32
C HIS A 21 -2.60 2.49 9.53
N LYS A 22 -2.17 3.55 8.82
CA LYS A 22 -0.80 4.09 8.73
C LYS A 22 0.22 3.12 8.11
N LYS A 23 0.17 1.84 8.49
CA LYS A 23 1.04 0.75 8.04
C LYS A 23 0.24 -0.55 7.96
N LEU A 24 0.33 -1.29 6.87
CA LEU A 24 -0.46 -2.51 6.67
C LEU A 24 0.24 -3.49 5.72
N ARG A 25 0.08 -4.79 5.98
CA ARG A 25 0.60 -5.84 5.10
C ARG A 25 -0.28 -6.02 3.87
N SER A 26 0.33 -6.37 2.74
CA SER A 26 -0.37 -6.54 1.47
C SER A 26 -1.49 -7.59 1.54
N LYS A 27 -1.26 -8.72 2.23
CA LYS A 27 -2.27 -9.77 2.46
C LYS A 27 -3.41 -9.31 3.38
N LYS A 28 -3.18 -8.35 4.29
CA LYS A 28 -4.26 -7.73 5.08
C LYS A 28 -5.12 -6.76 4.25
N ILE A 29 -4.57 -6.19 3.17
CA ILE A 29 -5.32 -5.34 2.24
C ILE A 29 -6.15 -6.20 1.28
N PHE A 30 -5.60 -7.34 0.85
CA PHE A 30 -6.22 -8.31 -0.04
C PHE A 30 -6.11 -9.74 0.53
N PRO A 31 -6.97 -10.12 1.49
CA PRO A 31 -6.88 -11.43 2.16
C PRO A 31 -7.25 -12.60 1.24
N ASN A 32 -8.29 -12.43 0.41
CA ASN A 32 -8.85 -13.50 -0.42
C ASN A 32 -8.48 -13.35 -1.91
N ARG A 33 -7.45 -12.57 -2.24
CA ARG A 33 -7.05 -12.29 -3.62
C ARG A 33 -5.53 -12.22 -3.74
N LYS A 34 -5.01 -12.57 -4.92
CA LYS A 34 -3.59 -12.35 -5.24
C LYS A 34 -3.27 -10.86 -5.05
N THR A 35 -2.22 -10.59 -4.27
CA THR A 35 -1.79 -9.20 -4.02
C THR A 35 -1.44 -8.54 -5.36
N PRO A 36 -2.04 -7.38 -5.71
CA PRO A 36 -1.73 -6.67 -6.94
C PRO A 36 -0.38 -5.94 -6.82
N SER A 37 0.72 -6.70 -6.91
CA SER A 37 2.10 -6.22 -6.78
C SER A 37 2.40 -4.99 -7.63
N ASN A 38 1.89 -4.95 -8.86
CA ASN A 38 2.06 -3.80 -9.77
C ASN A 38 1.45 -2.51 -9.20
N SER A 39 0.30 -2.58 -8.52
CA SER A 39 -0.33 -1.40 -7.92
C SER A 39 0.46 -0.89 -6.70
N PHE A 40 1.05 -1.78 -5.90
CA PHE A 40 1.93 -1.37 -4.80
C PHE A 40 3.20 -0.72 -5.33
N LYS A 41 3.91 -1.36 -6.28
CA LYS A 41 5.11 -0.80 -6.92
C LYS A 41 4.84 0.55 -7.58
N SER A 42 3.69 0.70 -8.24
CA SER A 42 3.32 1.97 -8.87
C SER A 42 3.07 3.09 -7.84
N LEU A 43 2.38 2.80 -6.74
CA LEU A 43 2.18 3.76 -5.64
C LEU A 43 3.50 4.14 -4.97
N GLU A 44 4.42 3.20 -4.83
CA GLU A 44 5.77 3.43 -4.31
C GLU A 44 6.58 4.34 -5.25
N LYS A 45 6.60 4.04 -6.55
CA LYS A 45 7.24 4.89 -7.58
C LYS A 45 6.65 6.31 -7.61
N LYS A 46 5.35 6.45 -7.35
CA LYS A 46 4.66 7.76 -7.22
C LYS A 46 5.02 8.49 -5.90
N GLY A 47 5.69 7.82 -4.97
CA GLY A 47 6.11 8.33 -3.67
C GLY A 47 4.95 8.42 -2.66
N LEU A 48 3.86 7.68 -2.85
CA LEU A 48 2.65 7.75 -2.02
C LEU A 48 2.67 6.72 -0.88
N ILE A 49 3.37 5.62 -1.08
CA ILE A 49 3.60 4.60 -0.08
C ILE A 49 5.08 4.24 -0.09
N LYS A 50 5.57 3.61 0.97
CA LYS A 50 6.91 3.04 1.02
C LYS A 50 6.84 1.61 1.52
N TRP A 51 7.66 0.74 0.93
CA TRP A 51 7.92 -0.57 1.48
C TRP A 51 8.76 -0.46 2.76
N GLU A 52 8.37 -1.20 3.78
CA GLU A 52 9.00 -1.19 5.11
C GLU A 52 9.65 -2.55 5.46
N GLY A 53 9.66 -3.50 4.54
CA GLY A 53 10.21 -4.85 4.75
C GLY A 53 9.19 -5.98 4.61
N GLY A 54 9.66 -7.22 4.71
CA GLY A 54 8.79 -8.38 4.87
C GLY A 54 9.48 -9.73 4.67
N VAL A 55 9.52 -10.55 5.73
CA VAL A 55 8.82 -11.85 5.92
C VAL A 55 8.56 -11.90 7.44
N SER A 56 7.44 -12.47 7.90
CA SER A 56 7.23 -12.56 9.35
C SER A 56 8.31 -13.44 9.97
N ARG A 57 9.02 -12.95 10.99
CA ARG A 57 10.05 -13.74 11.69
C ARG A 57 9.46 -14.80 12.63
N LYS A 58 8.14 -14.82 12.82
CA LYS A 58 7.48 -15.85 13.63
C LYS A 58 7.35 -17.15 12.85
N LYS A 59 8.04 -18.18 13.35
CA LYS A 59 7.83 -19.58 12.97
C LYS A 59 6.32 -19.88 13.04
N GLY A 60 5.73 -20.29 11.91
CA GLY A 60 4.30 -20.63 11.79
C GLY A 60 3.36 -19.55 11.23
N GLU A 61 3.79 -18.28 11.06
CA GLU A 61 2.88 -17.21 10.62
C GLU A 61 2.63 -17.17 9.08
N GLY A 62 3.29 -18.06 8.33
CA GLY A 62 3.20 -18.14 6.87
C GLY A 62 3.63 -16.86 6.13
N ASN A 63 3.46 -16.85 4.81
CA ASN A 63 3.74 -15.65 4.02
C ASN A 63 2.61 -14.61 4.19
N LEU A 64 2.80 -13.66 5.11
CA LEU A 64 1.90 -12.54 5.36
C LEU A 64 2.01 -11.40 4.33
N GLY A 65 2.90 -11.53 3.34
CA GLY A 65 3.18 -10.51 2.36
C GLY A 65 3.98 -9.32 2.90
N TYR A 66 4.21 -8.35 2.01
CA TYR A 66 5.04 -7.18 2.23
C TYR A 66 4.34 -6.16 3.14
N LEU A 67 5.11 -5.51 4.01
CA LEU A 67 4.66 -4.46 4.91
C LEU A 67 4.83 -3.10 4.23
N TRP A 68 3.73 -2.36 4.14
CA TRP A 68 3.69 -1.05 3.47
C TRP A 68 3.28 0.02 4.45
N SER A 69 3.79 1.23 4.28
CA SER A 69 3.34 2.41 5.02
C SER A 69 3.00 3.56 4.07
N VAL A 70 2.09 4.44 4.50
CA VAL A 70 1.73 5.64 3.73
C VAL A 70 2.73 6.76 4.00
N THR A 71 3.21 7.43 2.94
CA THR A 71 4.11 8.59 3.07
C THR A 71 3.32 9.87 3.36
N PRO A 72 3.97 10.97 3.79
CA PRO A 72 3.30 12.26 3.93
C PRO A 72 2.62 12.72 2.63
N LYS A 73 3.25 12.47 1.47
CA LYS A 73 2.68 12.73 0.15
C LYS A 73 1.41 11.91 -0.10
N GLY A 74 1.45 10.61 0.24
CA GLY A 74 0.30 9.73 0.19
C GLY A 74 -0.87 10.20 1.05
N ARG A 75 -0.60 10.70 2.26
CA ARG A 75 -1.62 11.26 3.16
C ARG A 75 -2.29 12.50 2.56
N LYS A 76 -1.49 13.45 2.06
CA LYS A 76 -1.92 14.73 1.46
C LYS A 76 -2.75 14.56 0.19
N GLN A 77 -2.71 13.41 -0.47
CA GLN A 77 -3.51 13.14 -1.67
C GLN A 77 -5.02 13.15 -1.34
N LYS A 78 -5.69 14.31 -1.44
CA LYS A 78 -7.13 14.48 -1.18
C LYS A 78 -7.98 13.57 -2.07
N LYS A 79 -9.11 13.11 -1.52
CA LYS A 79 -10.19 12.40 -2.22
C LYS A 79 -10.58 13.26 -3.45
N LEU A 80 -10.48 12.70 -4.65
CA LEU A 80 -11.31 13.12 -5.79
C LEU A 80 -12.67 12.47 -5.58
#